data_AF-A0A3B7DE23-F1
#
_entry.id   AF-A0A3B7DE23-F1
#
_cell.length_a   1.000
_cell.length_b   1.000
_cell.length_c   1.000
_cell.angle_alpha   90.00
_cell.angle_beta   90.00
_cell.angle_gamma   90.00
#
_symmetry.space_group_name_H-M   'P 1'
#
loop_
_entity.id
_entity.type
_entity.pdbx_description
1 polymer ?
#
loop_
_entity_poly.entity_id
_entity_poly.type
_entity_poly.pdbx_seq_one_letter_code
_entity_poly.pdbx_strand_id
1 'polypeptide(L)'
;MVALPVVLTLVIAGVIGALVVVQNQRQTEQVARADLIAQDYLAAVASFRAAVVKQVSAAKETDPGALRKIVERGIAEPPKLADAPKYGREHSTVYAEAEQTQATVLEPFTSLSKTLKRADTGVDFIASARTVLALRATDYISTDVSSSELVRSSLIPAFTRARDEFAQVKVPSGQQELADKVSGAVQYVIDQAAVLAQRIDSRQSFSFSYQDQFQAAADAVSDYATQLKGDVAEALNAVGEA
;
A
#
# COMPACT_ATOMS: atom_id res chain seq x y z
N MET A 1 -19.26 9.26 -84.67
CA MET A 1 -19.65 9.92 -83.40
C MET A 1 -19.51 8.94 -82.23
N VAL A 2 -18.28 8.67 -81.75
CA VAL A 2 -18.03 7.76 -80.60
C VAL A 2 -17.01 8.33 -79.60
N ALA A 3 -16.48 9.54 -79.82
CA ALA A 3 -15.41 10.11 -78.99
C ALA A 3 -15.90 10.77 -77.69
N LEU A 4 -17.14 11.26 -77.64
CA LEU A 4 -17.69 12.00 -76.50
C LEU A 4 -17.88 11.16 -75.21
N PRO A 5 -18.39 9.91 -75.26
CA PRO A 5 -18.57 9.11 -74.05
C PRO A 5 -17.24 8.70 -73.42
N VAL A 6 -16.22 8.36 -74.21
CA VAL A 6 -14.92 7.87 -73.72
C VAL A 6 -14.12 8.95 -72.98
N VAL A 7 -14.17 10.20 -73.46
CA VAL A 7 -13.52 11.34 -72.80
C VAL A 7 -14.20 11.67 -71.47
N LEU A 8 -15.54 11.56 -71.42
CA LEU A 8 -16.30 11.81 -70.18
C LEU A 8 -15.97 10.75 -69.10
N THR A 9 -15.86 9.47 -69.47
CA THR A 9 -15.50 8.40 -68.51
C THR A 9 -14.08 8.53 -67.99
N LEU A 10 -13.12 8.94 -68.83
CA LEU A 10 -11.72 9.15 -68.42
C LEU A 10 -11.57 10.36 -67.47
N VAL A 11 -12.31 11.44 -67.69
CA VAL A 11 -12.31 12.61 -66.80
C VAL A 11 -12.92 12.26 -65.45
N ILE A 12 -14.04 11.53 -65.42
CA ILE A 12 -14.69 11.08 -64.17
C ILE A 12 -13.77 10.11 -63.41
N ALA A 13 -13.15 9.15 -64.11
CA ALA A 13 -12.19 8.23 -63.49
C ALA A 13 -10.95 8.95 -62.93
N GLY A 14 -10.45 9.98 -63.62
CA GLY A 14 -9.34 10.82 -63.15
C GLY A 14 -9.68 11.65 -61.90
N VAL A 15 -10.89 12.21 -61.83
CA VAL A 15 -11.37 12.97 -60.65
C VAL A 15 -11.57 12.05 -59.44
N ILE A 16 -12.14 10.86 -59.65
CA ILE A 16 -12.31 9.86 -58.58
C ILE A 16 -10.94 9.36 -58.08
N GLY A 17 -9.99 9.07 -58.98
CA GLY A 17 -8.63 8.67 -58.62
C GLY A 17 -7.89 9.74 -57.81
N ALA A 18 -8.01 11.02 -58.20
CA ALA A 18 -7.42 12.14 -57.46
C ALA A 18 -8.05 12.33 -56.07
N LEU A 19 -9.37 12.17 -55.94
CA LEU A 19 -10.07 12.24 -54.65
C LEU A 19 -9.66 11.13 -53.68
N VAL A 20 -9.48 9.90 -54.17
CA VAL A 20 -9.03 8.76 -53.36
C VAL A 20 -7.60 8.99 -52.83
N VAL A 21 -6.69 9.53 -53.65
CA VAL A 21 -5.31 9.83 -53.21
C VAL A 21 -5.30 10.92 -52.13
N VAL A 22 -6.08 12.00 -52.28
CA VAL A 22 -6.18 13.06 -51.28
C VAL A 22 -6.81 12.56 -49.99
N GLN A 23 -7.82 11.69 -50.06
CA GLN A 23 -8.44 11.10 -48.88
C GLN A 23 -7.48 10.17 -48.14
N ASN A 24 -6.73 9.33 -48.88
CA ASN A 24 -5.72 8.46 -48.29
C ASN A 24 -4.58 9.27 -47.63
N GLN A 25 -4.13 10.37 -48.26
CA GLN A 25 -3.15 11.28 -47.65
C GLN A 25 -3.68 11.90 -46.36
N ARG A 26 -4.93 12.40 -46.34
CA ARG A 26 -5.56 12.95 -45.13
C ARG A 26 -5.73 11.92 -44.03
N GLN A 27 -5.99 10.67 -44.37
CA GLN A 27 -6.10 9.57 -43.42
C GLN A 27 -4.74 9.22 -42.82
N THR A 28 -3.70 9.08 -43.66
CA THR A 28 -2.32 8.89 -43.21
C THR A 28 -1.82 10.04 -42.33
N GLU A 29 -2.11 11.29 -42.70
CA GLU A 29 -1.77 12.46 -41.87
C GLU A 29 -2.47 12.44 -40.51
N GLN A 30 -3.73 12.00 -40.45
CA GLN A 30 -4.46 11.88 -39.18
C GLN A 30 -3.88 10.80 -38.28
N VAL A 31 -3.49 9.65 -38.84
CA VAL A 31 -2.80 8.58 -38.10
C VAL A 31 -1.44 9.09 -37.60
N ALA A 32 -0.62 9.70 -38.46
CA ALA A 32 0.67 10.25 -38.07
C ALA A 32 0.56 11.32 -36.97
N ARG A 33 -0.48 12.17 -37.00
CA ARG A 33 -0.75 13.12 -35.91
C ARG A 33 -1.13 12.42 -34.60
N ALA A 34 -1.94 11.36 -34.65
CA ALA A 34 -2.27 10.58 -33.47
C ALA A 34 -1.02 9.88 -32.90
N ASP A 35 -0.15 9.33 -33.77
CA ASP A 35 1.11 8.73 -33.37
C ASP A 35 2.03 9.74 -32.67
N LEU A 36 2.17 10.96 -33.19
CA LEU A 36 3.00 12.01 -32.57
C LEU A 36 2.47 12.39 -31.17
N ILE A 37 1.15 12.60 -31.04
CA ILE A 37 0.51 12.90 -29.75
C ILE A 37 0.74 11.77 -28.74
N ALA A 38 0.62 10.52 -29.19
CA ALA A 38 0.84 9.35 -28.37
C ALA A 38 2.31 9.22 -27.94
N GLN A 39 3.27 9.45 -28.83
CA GLN A 39 4.70 9.43 -28.53
C GLN A 39 5.09 10.50 -27.52
N ASP A 40 4.60 11.74 -27.69
CA ASP A 40 4.83 12.83 -26.75
C ASP A 40 4.28 12.47 -25.35
N TYR A 41 3.08 11.87 -25.31
CA TYR A 41 2.49 11.39 -24.07
C TYR A 41 3.34 10.29 -23.40
N LEU A 42 3.75 9.26 -24.15
CA LEU A 42 4.56 8.16 -23.62
C LEU A 42 5.92 8.64 -23.11
N ALA A 43 6.55 9.60 -23.78
CA ALA A 43 7.79 10.23 -23.32
C ALA A 43 7.57 11.03 -22.01
N ALA A 44 6.45 11.75 -21.90
CA ALA A 44 6.07 12.43 -20.67
C ALA A 44 5.81 11.45 -19.53
N VAL A 45 5.15 10.31 -19.80
CA VAL A 45 4.93 9.22 -18.83
C VAL A 45 6.26 8.64 -18.34
N ALA A 46 7.20 8.34 -19.24
CA ALA A 46 8.51 7.83 -18.86
C ALA A 46 9.26 8.80 -17.95
N SER A 47 9.24 10.10 -18.29
CA SER A 47 9.85 11.15 -17.49
C SER A 47 9.19 11.30 -16.11
N PHE A 48 7.86 11.24 -16.08
CA PHE A 48 7.07 11.27 -14.85
C PHE A 48 7.40 10.08 -13.94
N ARG A 49 7.38 8.85 -14.46
CA ARG A 49 7.71 7.64 -13.69
C ARG A 49 9.12 7.73 -13.12
N ALA A 50 10.11 8.08 -13.95
CA ALA A 50 11.49 8.25 -13.51
C ALA A 50 11.63 9.29 -12.37
N ALA A 51 10.89 10.41 -12.44
CA ALA A 51 10.88 11.42 -11.40
C ALA A 51 10.29 10.90 -10.08
N VAL A 52 9.16 10.18 -10.13
CA VAL A 52 8.53 9.60 -8.93
C VAL A 52 9.42 8.49 -8.35
N VAL A 53 9.94 7.58 -9.16
CA VAL A 53 10.86 6.51 -8.75
C VAL A 53 12.11 7.09 -8.07
N LYS A 54 12.67 8.18 -8.60
CA LYS A 54 13.80 8.87 -7.99
C LYS A 54 13.47 9.42 -6.60
N GLN A 55 12.30 10.04 -6.44
CA GLN A 55 11.85 10.56 -5.14
C GLN A 55 11.62 9.43 -4.13
N VAL A 56 10.95 8.36 -4.55
CA VAL A 56 10.71 7.16 -3.73
C VAL A 56 12.03 6.52 -3.31
N SER A 57 12.96 6.33 -4.25
CA SER A 57 14.27 5.72 -3.97
C SER A 57 15.11 6.55 -3.01
N ALA A 58 15.06 7.89 -3.11
CA ALA A 58 15.76 8.78 -2.20
C ALA A 58 15.19 8.76 -0.77
N ALA A 59 13.92 8.36 -0.62
CA ALA A 59 13.22 8.34 0.66
C ALA A 59 12.86 6.91 1.14
N LYS A 60 13.39 5.86 0.51
CA LYS A 60 13.00 4.46 0.80
C LYS A 60 13.26 4.00 2.23
N GLU A 61 14.19 4.65 2.92
CA GLU A 61 14.56 4.37 4.32
C GLU A 61 13.77 5.21 5.33
N THR A 62 12.86 6.08 4.86
CA THR A 62 11.99 6.88 5.75
C THR A 62 10.83 6.05 6.30
N ASP A 63 10.14 6.56 7.31
CA ASP A 63 8.95 5.91 7.84
C ASP A 63 7.87 5.75 6.74
N PRO A 64 7.07 4.66 6.77
CA PRO A 64 6.07 4.40 5.74
C PRO A 64 5.07 5.54 5.54
N GLY A 65 4.70 6.26 6.61
CA GLY A 65 3.81 7.40 6.56
C GLY A 65 4.39 8.59 5.77
N ALA A 66 5.66 8.92 5.98
CA ALA A 66 6.38 9.94 5.23
C ALA A 66 6.58 9.54 3.77
N LEU A 67 7.00 8.29 3.52
CA LEU A 67 7.17 7.78 2.16
C LEU A 67 5.85 7.79 1.38
N ARG A 68 4.72 7.47 2.04
CA ARG A 68 3.39 7.56 1.44
C ARG A 68 3.07 8.97 0.97
N LYS A 69 3.34 9.98 1.79
CA LYS A 69 3.10 11.40 1.43
C LYS A 69 3.93 11.83 0.23
N ILE A 70 5.16 11.30 0.09
CA ILE A 70 6.02 11.54 -1.06
C ILE A 70 5.41 10.92 -2.31
N VAL A 71 4.98 9.65 -2.25
CA VAL A 71 4.30 8.97 -3.36
C VAL A 71 3.03 9.72 -3.77
N GLU A 72 2.15 10.03 -2.82
CA GLU A 72 0.88 10.73 -3.07
C GLU A 72 1.10 12.09 -3.73
N ARG A 73 2.13 12.83 -3.32
CA ARG A 73 2.51 14.10 -3.96
C ARG A 73 3.07 13.89 -5.36
N GLY A 74 3.92 12.88 -5.53
CA GLY A 74 4.54 12.54 -6.82
C GLY A 74 3.51 12.16 -7.88
N ILE A 75 2.39 11.56 -7.48
CA ILE A 75 1.32 11.14 -8.41
C ILE A 75 0.13 12.09 -8.52
N ALA A 76 0.19 13.26 -7.89
CA ALA A 76 -0.92 14.20 -7.87
C ALA A 76 -1.26 14.75 -9.27
N GLU A 77 -0.26 14.89 -10.14
CA GLU A 77 -0.40 15.50 -11.47
C GLU A 77 0.20 14.59 -12.56
N PRO A 78 -0.48 13.49 -12.93
CA PRO A 78 0.00 12.63 -14.00
C PRO A 78 -0.11 13.31 -15.38
N PRO A 79 0.76 12.96 -16.34
CA PRO A 79 0.58 13.34 -17.75
C PRO A 79 -0.79 12.89 -18.28
N LYS A 80 -1.35 13.67 -19.21
CA LYS A 80 -2.64 13.38 -19.84
C LYS A 80 -2.46 13.24 -21.34
N LEU A 81 -3.06 12.22 -21.93
CA LEU A 81 -3.09 12.05 -23.37
C LEU A 81 -3.96 13.17 -23.98
N ALA A 82 -3.40 13.89 -24.95
CA ALA A 82 -4.14 14.92 -25.67
C ALA A 82 -5.07 14.29 -26.71
N ASP A 83 -6.14 15.00 -27.08
CA ASP A 83 -7.08 14.52 -28.09
C ASP A 83 -6.45 14.52 -29.49
N ALA A 84 -6.85 13.55 -30.31
CA ALA A 84 -6.35 13.37 -31.68
C ALA A 84 -7.51 13.24 -32.69
N PRO A 85 -7.26 13.48 -33.99
CA PRO A 85 -8.28 13.33 -35.02
C PRO A 85 -8.93 11.94 -34.98
N LYS A 86 -10.26 11.88 -35.14
CA LYS A 86 -11.06 10.65 -34.99
C LYS A 86 -10.49 9.46 -35.77
N TYR A 87 -10.18 9.65 -37.06
CA TYR A 87 -9.63 8.56 -37.89
C TYR A 87 -8.27 8.08 -37.36
N GLY A 88 -7.43 9.01 -36.90
CA GLY A 88 -6.14 8.69 -36.30
C GLY A 88 -6.28 7.87 -35.01
N ARG A 89 -7.20 8.24 -34.11
CA ARG A 89 -7.47 7.48 -32.88
C ARG A 89 -7.94 6.05 -33.16
N GLU A 90 -8.79 5.87 -34.16
CA GLU A 90 -9.36 4.56 -34.51
C GLU A 90 -8.35 3.63 -35.22
N HIS A 91 -7.31 4.18 -35.84
CA HIS A 91 -6.40 3.41 -36.72
C HIS A 91 -4.92 3.46 -36.31
N SER A 92 -4.55 4.28 -35.31
CA SER A 92 -3.20 4.32 -34.74
C SER A 92 -3.07 3.29 -33.62
N THR A 93 -2.16 2.33 -33.78
CA THR A 93 -1.82 1.38 -32.72
C THR A 93 -1.08 2.05 -31.57
N VAL A 94 -0.29 3.10 -31.86
CA VAL A 94 0.49 3.84 -30.85
C VAL A 94 -0.45 4.65 -29.95
N TYR A 95 -1.49 5.26 -30.52
CA TYR A 95 -2.50 5.98 -29.75
C TYR A 95 -3.32 5.03 -28.86
N ALA A 96 -3.67 3.84 -29.35
CA ALA A 96 -4.31 2.81 -28.53
C ALA A 96 -3.42 2.34 -27.36
N GLU A 97 -2.11 2.17 -27.57
CA GLU A 97 -1.15 1.88 -26.49
C GLU A 97 -1.05 3.01 -25.46
N ALA A 98 -1.06 4.27 -25.93
CA ALA A 98 -1.07 5.43 -25.06
C ALA A 98 -2.35 5.52 -24.21
N GLU A 99 -3.53 5.22 -24.78
CA GLU A 99 -4.78 5.14 -24.02
C GLU A 99 -4.72 4.04 -22.94
N GLN A 100 -4.19 2.86 -23.29
CA GLN A 100 -4.01 1.78 -22.31
C GLN A 100 -3.03 2.18 -21.21
N THR A 101 -1.93 2.84 -21.57
CA THR A 101 -0.93 3.34 -20.62
C THR A 101 -1.56 4.38 -19.70
N GLN A 102 -2.40 5.27 -20.21
CA GLN A 102 -3.09 6.28 -19.41
C GLN A 102 -4.02 5.66 -18.35
N ALA A 103 -4.65 4.54 -18.67
CA ALA A 103 -5.50 3.83 -17.71
C ALA A 103 -4.69 3.21 -16.55
N THR A 104 -3.45 2.76 -16.81
CA THR A 104 -2.67 1.95 -15.86
C THR A 104 -1.46 2.65 -15.27
N VAL A 105 -1.07 3.84 -15.76
CA VAL A 105 0.17 4.54 -15.38
C VAL A 105 0.33 4.76 -13.88
N LEU A 106 -0.78 4.89 -13.15
CA LEU A 106 -0.78 5.12 -11.70
C LEU A 106 -0.90 3.85 -10.86
N GLU A 107 -1.18 2.69 -11.44
CA GLU A 107 -1.47 1.47 -10.70
C GLU A 107 -0.33 1.06 -9.73
N PRO A 108 0.95 1.01 -10.16
CA PRO A 108 2.04 0.61 -9.28
C PRO A 108 2.20 1.55 -8.08
N PHE A 109 2.11 2.87 -8.32
CA PHE A 109 2.24 3.89 -7.28
C PHE A 109 1.04 3.92 -6.33
N THR A 110 -0.17 3.68 -6.85
CA THR A 110 -1.38 3.60 -6.04
C THR A 110 -1.34 2.34 -5.16
N SER A 111 -0.84 1.23 -5.69
CA SER A 111 -0.60 0.00 -4.93
C SER A 111 0.43 0.25 -3.81
N LEU A 112 1.57 0.85 -4.14
CA LEU A 112 2.58 1.24 -3.15
C LEU A 112 1.99 2.14 -2.06
N SER A 113 1.22 3.17 -2.42
CA SER A 113 0.57 4.07 -1.43
C SER A 113 -0.36 3.30 -0.47
N LYS A 114 -1.14 2.34 -0.98
CA LYS A 114 -2.00 1.48 -0.14
C LYS A 114 -1.18 0.60 0.81
N THR A 115 -0.10 -0.01 0.32
CA THR A 115 0.81 -0.83 1.13
C THR A 115 1.48 0.01 2.21
N LEU A 116 1.98 1.20 1.87
CA LEU A 116 2.58 2.12 2.83
C LEU A 116 1.58 2.60 3.89
N LYS A 117 0.32 2.85 3.52
CA LYS A 117 -0.75 3.18 4.48
C LYS A 117 -1.00 2.04 5.47
N ARG A 118 -0.99 0.80 5.00
CA ARG A 118 -1.11 -0.38 5.86
C ARG A 118 0.11 -0.52 6.77
N ALA A 119 1.30 -0.30 6.23
CA ALA A 119 2.55 -0.35 6.98
C ALA A 119 2.64 0.73 8.07
N ASP A 120 2.21 1.95 7.76
CA ASP A 120 2.13 3.07 8.71
C ASP A 120 1.29 2.68 9.95
N THR A 121 0.08 2.15 9.74
CA THR A 121 -0.75 1.64 10.85
C THR A 121 -0.11 0.42 11.54
N GLY A 122 0.56 -0.45 10.78
CA GLY A 122 1.22 -1.64 11.29
C GLY A 122 2.39 -1.33 12.24
N VAL A 123 3.19 -0.32 11.92
CA VAL A 123 4.34 0.10 12.74
C VAL A 123 3.88 0.56 14.12
N ASP A 124 2.86 1.41 14.20
CA ASP A 124 2.30 1.88 15.47
C ASP A 124 1.72 0.74 16.32
N PHE A 125 1.01 -0.18 15.67
CA PHE A 125 0.47 -1.38 16.31
C PHE A 125 1.57 -2.28 16.87
N ILE A 126 2.61 -2.58 16.08
CA ILE A 126 3.76 -3.41 16.49
C ILE A 126 4.50 -2.75 17.64
N ALA A 127 4.75 -1.44 17.59
CA ALA A 127 5.43 -0.70 18.64
C ALA A 127 4.64 -0.79 19.96
N SER A 128 3.32 -0.58 19.90
CA SER A 128 2.45 -0.65 21.07
C SER A 128 2.37 -2.06 21.65
N ALA A 129 2.23 -3.08 20.79
CA ALA A 129 2.23 -4.48 21.21
C ALA A 129 3.53 -4.87 21.92
N ARG A 130 4.68 -4.43 21.39
CA ARG A 130 6.00 -4.68 22.01
C ARG A 130 6.13 -4.01 23.37
N THR A 131 5.64 -2.77 23.52
CA THR A 131 5.63 -2.06 24.82
C THR A 131 4.85 -2.85 25.87
N VAL A 132 3.66 -3.34 25.51
CA VAL A 132 2.82 -4.12 26.42
C VAL A 132 3.44 -5.47 26.76
N LEU A 133 4.01 -6.17 25.78
CA LEU A 133 4.68 -7.46 25.97
C LEU A 133 6.04 -7.34 26.67
N ALA A 134 6.58 -6.12 26.80
CA ALA A 134 7.80 -5.87 27.57
C ALA A 134 7.56 -5.79 29.08
N LEU A 135 6.30 -5.65 29.52
CA LEU A 135 5.96 -5.55 30.94
C LEU A 135 6.39 -6.80 31.71
N ARG A 136 6.98 -6.58 32.89
CA ARG A 136 7.33 -7.64 33.82
C ARG A 136 6.57 -7.48 35.12
N ALA A 137 6.02 -8.58 35.62
CA ALA A 137 5.40 -8.60 36.94
C ALA A 137 6.39 -8.16 38.05
N THR A 138 7.67 -8.49 37.88
CA THR A 138 8.77 -8.13 38.80
C THR A 138 8.99 -6.62 38.93
N ASP A 139 8.50 -5.82 37.99
CA ASP A 139 8.60 -4.35 38.06
C ASP A 139 7.59 -3.76 39.06
N TYR A 140 6.57 -4.53 39.46
CA TYR A 140 5.49 -4.10 40.33
C TYR A 140 5.44 -4.83 41.66
N ILE A 141 5.93 -6.06 41.70
CA ILE A 141 5.95 -6.94 42.88
C ILE A 141 7.28 -7.68 42.97
N SER A 142 7.76 -7.95 44.18
CA SER A 142 8.93 -8.81 44.39
C SER A 142 8.64 -10.25 43.94
N THR A 143 9.70 -11.01 43.62
CA THR A 143 9.60 -12.45 43.33
C THR A 143 9.01 -13.23 44.50
N ASP A 144 9.30 -12.82 45.74
CA ASP A 144 8.66 -13.33 46.95
C ASP A 144 7.46 -12.45 47.32
N VAL A 145 6.29 -12.78 46.78
CA VAL A 145 5.06 -12.02 47.03
C VAL A 145 4.40 -12.49 48.32
N SER A 146 4.52 -11.69 49.38
CA SER A 146 3.86 -11.96 50.67
C SER A 146 2.63 -11.09 50.93
N SER A 147 2.41 -10.07 50.11
CA SER A 147 1.29 -9.12 50.26
C SER A 147 0.37 -9.17 49.04
N SER A 148 -0.89 -9.56 49.29
CA SER A 148 -1.96 -9.53 48.29
C SER A 148 -2.40 -8.11 47.94
N GLU A 149 -2.11 -7.14 48.81
CA GLU A 149 -2.42 -5.72 48.60
C GLU A 149 -1.64 -5.18 47.41
N LEU A 150 -0.32 -5.42 47.35
CA LEU A 150 0.53 -4.98 46.23
C LEU A 150 0.09 -5.57 44.88
N VAL A 151 -0.38 -6.81 44.89
CA VAL A 151 -0.91 -7.45 43.68
C VAL A 151 -2.15 -6.71 43.17
N ARG A 152 -3.05 -6.31 44.07
CA ARG A 152 -4.32 -5.63 43.73
C ARG A 152 -4.14 -4.14 43.46
N SER A 153 -3.24 -3.47 44.15
CA SER A 153 -3.04 -2.02 44.05
C SER A 153 -2.06 -1.62 42.96
N SER A 154 -1.14 -2.52 42.57
CA SER A 154 -0.02 -2.18 41.69
C SER A 154 0.02 -3.08 40.45
N LEU A 155 0.16 -4.40 40.61
CA LEU A 155 0.35 -5.32 39.48
C LEU A 155 -0.88 -5.36 38.56
N ILE A 156 -2.05 -5.69 39.11
CA ILE A 156 -3.30 -5.79 38.32
C ILE A 156 -3.62 -4.46 37.63
N PRO A 157 -3.61 -3.29 38.30
CA PRO A 157 -3.88 -2.02 37.65
C PRO A 157 -2.89 -1.66 36.55
N ALA A 158 -1.60 -1.98 36.71
CA ALA A 158 -0.59 -1.70 35.69
C ALA A 158 -0.83 -2.48 34.39
N PHE A 159 -1.05 -3.80 34.50
CA PHE A 159 -1.36 -4.64 33.34
C PHE A 159 -2.72 -4.30 32.73
N THR A 160 -3.71 -3.94 33.55
CA THR A 160 -5.02 -3.47 33.07
C THR A 160 -4.88 -2.19 32.25
N ARG A 161 -4.13 -1.20 32.76
CA ARG A 161 -3.88 0.05 32.03
C ARG A 161 -3.19 -0.22 30.70
N ALA A 162 -2.15 -1.04 30.69
CA ALA A 162 -1.42 -1.37 29.46
C ALA A 162 -2.30 -2.09 28.43
N ARG A 163 -3.16 -3.03 28.86
CA ARG A 163 -4.15 -3.67 28.00
C ARG A 163 -5.11 -2.64 27.39
N ASP A 164 -5.63 -1.74 28.23
CA ASP A 164 -6.63 -0.75 27.81
C ASP A 164 -6.03 0.32 26.90
N GLU A 165 -4.77 0.74 27.14
CA GLU A 165 -4.02 1.61 26.25
C GLU A 165 -3.78 0.94 24.88
N PHE A 166 -3.39 -0.34 24.87
CA PHE A 166 -3.23 -1.10 23.63
C PHE A 166 -4.54 -1.29 22.86
N ALA A 167 -5.66 -1.47 23.56
CA ALA A 167 -6.97 -1.59 22.93
C ALA A 167 -7.42 -0.31 22.20
N GLN A 168 -6.83 0.85 22.50
CA GLN A 168 -7.07 2.11 21.79
C GLN A 168 -6.24 2.23 20.51
N VAL A 169 -5.22 1.39 20.33
CA VAL A 169 -4.36 1.41 19.15
C VAL A 169 -5.11 0.82 17.96
N LYS A 170 -5.01 1.50 16.81
CA LYS A 170 -5.68 1.07 15.60
C LYS A 170 -5.11 -0.27 15.13
N VAL A 171 -5.98 -1.28 15.03
CA VAL A 171 -5.61 -2.60 14.53
C VAL A 171 -5.50 -2.58 13.00
N PRO A 172 -4.37 -3.03 12.40
CA PRO A 172 -4.25 -3.18 10.97
C PRO A 172 -5.28 -4.17 10.42
N SER A 173 -5.75 -3.95 9.19
CA SER A 173 -6.73 -4.84 8.56
C SER A 173 -6.20 -6.28 8.47
N GLY A 174 -6.99 -7.25 8.93
CA GLY A 174 -6.61 -8.67 8.95
C GLY A 174 -5.74 -9.08 10.14
N GLN A 175 -5.50 -8.19 11.11
CA GLN A 175 -4.68 -8.46 12.30
C GLN A 175 -5.49 -8.49 13.61
N GLN A 176 -6.81 -8.73 13.51
CA GLN A 176 -7.71 -8.83 14.68
C GLN A 176 -7.28 -9.97 15.62
N GLU A 177 -6.99 -11.14 15.08
CA GLU A 177 -6.53 -12.29 15.87
C GLU A 177 -5.21 -12.03 16.59
N LEU A 178 -4.29 -11.28 15.96
CA LEU A 178 -3.03 -10.88 16.59
C LEU A 178 -3.28 -9.90 17.75
N ALA A 179 -4.16 -8.92 17.56
CA ALA A 179 -4.55 -7.99 18.63
C ALA A 179 -5.20 -8.73 19.81
N ASP A 180 -6.06 -9.70 19.53
CA ASP A 180 -6.68 -10.56 20.53
C ASP A 180 -5.64 -11.42 21.25
N LYS A 181 -4.64 -11.95 20.53
CA LYS A 181 -3.56 -12.74 21.12
C LYS A 181 -2.71 -11.92 22.09
N VAL A 182 -2.35 -10.69 21.73
CA VAL A 182 -1.60 -9.77 22.62
C VAL A 182 -2.45 -9.41 23.84
N SER A 183 -3.71 -9.00 23.62
CA SER A 183 -4.63 -8.64 24.71
C SER A 183 -4.90 -9.83 25.64
N GLY A 184 -5.05 -11.03 25.08
CA GLY A 184 -5.25 -12.28 25.81
C GLY A 184 -4.05 -12.67 26.65
N ALA A 185 -2.82 -12.45 26.17
CA ALA A 185 -1.60 -12.68 26.95
C ALA A 185 -1.57 -11.78 28.21
N VAL A 186 -1.92 -10.50 28.06
CA VAL A 186 -1.99 -9.54 29.18
C VAL A 186 -3.13 -9.89 30.13
N GLN A 187 -4.29 -10.25 29.59
CA GLN A 187 -5.45 -10.69 30.37
C GLN A 187 -5.11 -11.90 31.23
N TYR A 188 -4.38 -12.87 30.68
CA TYR A 188 -3.93 -14.03 31.42
C TYR A 188 -3.10 -13.64 32.66
N VAL A 189 -2.21 -12.64 32.56
CA VAL A 189 -1.45 -12.14 33.72
C VAL A 189 -2.38 -11.52 34.76
N ILE A 190 -3.37 -10.72 34.34
CA ILE A 190 -4.37 -10.11 35.24
C ILE A 190 -5.13 -11.20 36.00
N ASP A 191 -5.59 -12.23 35.29
CA ASP A 191 -6.38 -13.33 35.87
C ASP A 191 -5.52 -14.15 36.85
N GLN A 192 -4.30 -14.51 36.46
CA GLN A 192 -3.39 -15.25 37.34
C GLN A 192 -2.94 -14.43 38.54
N ALA A 193 -2.76 -13.11 38.39
CA ALA A 193 -2.47 -12.21 39.50
C ALA A 193 -3.66 -12.12 40.47
N ALA A 194 -4.90 -12.11 39.98
CA ALA A 194 -6.08 -12.13 40.85
C ALA A 194 -6.16 -13.44 41.66
N VAL A 195 -5.87 -14.58 41.02
CA VAL A 195 -5.78 -15.88 41.71
C VAL A 195 -4.65 -15.88 42.76
N LEU A 196 -3.47 -15.35 42.40
CA LEU A 196 -2.35 -15.21 43.33
C LEU A 196 -2.75 -14.42 44.58
N ALA A 197 -3.41 -13.27 44.42
CA ALA A 197 -3.85 -12.44 45.55
C ALA A 197 -4.82 -13.20 46.48
N GLN A 198 -5.76 -13.96 45.92
CA GLN A 198 -6.69 -14.79 46.69
C GLN A 198 -5.99 -15.93 47.45
N ARG A 199 -4.97 -16.55 46.83
CA ARG A 199 -4.18 -17.62 47.45
C ARG A 199 -3.31 -17.09 48.60
N ILE A 200 -2.70 -15.92 48.43
CA ILE A 200 -1.94 -15.23 49.50
C ILE A 200 -2.85 -14.95 50.70
N ASP A 201 -4.06 -14.41 50.50
CA ASP A 201 -5.00 -14.16 51.60
C ASP A 201 -5.37 -15.45 52.35
N SER A 202 -5.44 -16.57 51.63
CA SER A 202 -5.74 -17.90 52.17
C SER A 202 -4.50 -18.60 52.76
N ARG A 203 -3.34 -17.93 52.84
CA ARG A 203 -2.04 -18.49 53.24
C ARG A 203 -1.63 -19.73 52.44
N GLN A 204 -2.03 -19.79 51.17
CA GLN A 204 -1.69 -20.86 50.25
C GLN A 204 -0.56 -20.41 49.32
N SER A 205 0.41 -21.30 49.10
CA SER A 205 1.45 -21.10 48.10
C SER A 205 0.85 -21.15 46.69
N PHE A 206 1.19 -20.18 45.85
CA PHE A 206 0.83 -20.18 44.44
C PHE A 206 1.93 -19.48 43.64
N SER A 207 2.27 -20.06 42.49
CA SER A 207 3.19 -19.49 41.52
C SER A 207 2.60 -19.67 40.14
N PHE A 208 2.71 -18.66 39.28
CA PHE A 208 2.32 -18.78 37.89
C PHE A 208 3.45 -18.29 36.99
N SER A 209 3.54 -18.86 35.80
CA SER A 209 4.35 -18.34 34.71
C SER A 209 3.41 -17.84 33.61
N TYR A 210 3.82 -16.74 32.98
CA TYR A 210 3.16 -16.14 31.81
C TYR A 210 4.13 -15.99 30.63
N GLN A 211 5.34 -16.53 30.77
CA GLN A 211 6.41 -16.38 29.79
C GLN A 211 6.01 -16.98 28.44
N ASP A 212 5.35 -18.14 28.43
CA ASP A 212 4.96 -18.82 27.20
C ASP A 212 3.89 -18.02 26.43
N GLN A 213 2.91 -17.44 27.14
CA GLN A 213 1.87 -16.60 26.55
C GLN A 213 2.46 -15.33 25.96
N PHE A 214 3.38 -14.68 26.69
CA PHE A 214 4.06 -13.47 26.23
C PHE A 214 4.99 -13.76 25.05
N GLN A 215 5.74 -14.86 25.10
CA GLN A 215 6.63 -15.26 24.01
C GLN A 215 5.83 -15.58 22.75
N ALA A 216 4.76 -16.37 22.85
CA ALA A 216 3.93 -16.70 21.70
C ALA A 216 3.26 -15.47 21.06
N ALA A 217 2.89 -14.47 21.86
CA ALA A 217 2.39 -13.19 21.35
C ALA A 217 3.52 -12.37 20.71
N ALA A 218 4.71 -12.31 21.34
CA ALA A 218 5.86 -11.58 20.84
C ALA A 218 6.37 -12.15 19.50
N ASP A 219 6.43 -13.48 19.37
CA ASP A 219 6.79 -14.16 18.13
C ASP A 219 5.81 -13.81 17.02
N ALA A 220 4.50 -13.87 17.29
CA ALA A 220 3.49 -13.49 16.29
C ALA A 220 3.56 -12.01 15.88
N VAL A 221 3.88 -11.11 16.82
CA VAL A 221 4.14 -9.69 16.50
C VAL A 221 5.41 -9.55 15.65
N SER A 222 6.44 -10.34 15.90
CA SER A 222 7.69 -10.37 15.13
C SER A 222 7.48 -10.91 13.71
N ASP A 223 6.67 -11.96 13.56
CA ASP A 223 6.28 -12.52 12.26
C ASP A 223 5.52 -11.49 11.43
N TYR A 224 4.55 -10.80 12.05
CA TYR A 224 3.83 -9.72 11.39
C TYR A 224 4.74 -8.56 10.99
N ALA A 225 5.69 -8.17 11.84
CA ALA A 225 6.68 -7.14 11.52
C ALA A 225 7.55 -7.54 10.31
N THR A 226 7.93 -8.82 10.22
CA THR A 226 8.71 -9.37 9.11
C THR A 226 7.90 -9.37 7.82
N GLN A 227 6.63 -9.82 7.88
CA GLN A 227 5.71 -9.77 6.75
C GLN A 227 5.53 -8.34 6.24
N LEU A 228 5.27 -7.39 7.14
CA LEU A 228 5.06 -5.98 6.79
C LEU A 228 6.28 -5.37 6.07
N LYS A 229 7.49 -5.70 6.54
CA LYS A 229 8.74 -5.29 5.87
C LYS A 229 8.87 -5.91 4.48
N GLY A 230 8.50 -7.20 4.34
CA GLY A 230 8.47 -7.90 3.06
C GLY A 230 7.51 -7.25 2.06
N ASP A 231 6.27 -6.98 2.48
CA ASP A 231 5.24 -6.36 1.63
C ASP A 231 5.69 -4.97 1.11
N VAL A 232 6.32 -4.17 1.98
CA VAL A 232 6.83 -2.84 1.60
C VAL A 232 7.98 -2.98 0.61
N ALA A 233 8.92 -3.90 0.85
CA ALA A 233 10.04 -4.13 -0.07
C ALA A 233 9.57 -4.61 -1.44
N GLU A 234 8.61 -5.53 -1.50
CA GLU A 234 7.99 -6.01 -2.73
C GLU A 234 7.29 -4.87 -3.48
N ALA A 235 6.49 -4.06 -2.79
CA ALA A 235 5.81 -2.91 -3.39
C ALA A 235 6.78 -1.85 -3.91
N LEU A 236 7.93 -1.64 -3.24
CA LEU A 236 8.98 -0.73 -3.70
C LEU A 236 9.68 -1.27 -4.96
N ASN A 237 9.96 -2.56 -5.01
CA ASN A 237 10.55 -3.20 -6.19
C ASN A 237 9.62 -3.11 -7.41
N ALA A 238 8.32 -3.36 -7.21
CA ALA A 238 7.31 -3.24 -8.27
C ALA A 238 7.25 -1.83 -8.88
N VAL A 239 7.54 -0.78 -8.10
CA VAL A 239 7.64 0.60 -8.61
C VAL A 239 8.97 0.86 -9.31
N GLY A 240 10.06 0.21 -8.91
CA GLY A 240 11.37 0.32 -9.58
C GLY A 240 11.44 -0.40 -10.93
N GLU A 241 10.59 -1.40 -11.14
CA GLU A 241 10.48 -2.16 -12.40
C GLU A 241 9.44 -1.59 -13.38
N ALA A 242 8.60 -0.65 -12.94
CA ALA A 242 7.51 -0.04 -13.70
C ALA A 242 7.89 1.28 -14.40
#